data_AF-A0A971CI89-F1
#
_entry.id   AF-A0A971CI89-F1
#
_cell.length_a   1.000
_cell.length_b   1.000
_cell.length_c   1.000
_cell.angle_alpha   90.00
_cell.angle_beta   90.00
_cell.angle_gamma   90.00
#
_symmetry.space_group_name_H-M   'P 1'
#
loop_
_entity.id
_entity.type
_entity.pdbx_description
1 polymer ?
#
loop_
_entity_poly.entity_id
_entity_poly.type
_entity_poly.pdbx_seq_one_letter_code
_entity_poly.pdbx_strand_id
1 'polypeptide(L)' 'MAKHYRCPMCRKICAEHLDLARHYLGQTDKKHKEWLKTQGLSYAALIKAQVTEFGNKGYQALADVLKKTAAEVEI' A
#
# COMPACT_ATOMS: atom_id res chain seq x y z
N MET A 1 18.63 0.61 13.30
CA MET A 1 17.77 -0.49 12.86
C MET A 1 16.72 0.08 11.93
N ALA A 2 16.84 -0.13 10.62
CA ALA A 2 15.81 0.30 9.67
C ALA A 2 14.69 -0.74 9.72
N LYS A 3 13.48 -0.33 10.10
CA LYS A 3 12.31 -1.21 10.06
C LYS A 3 11.88 -1.33 8.62
N HIS A 4 11.96 -2.54 8.07
CA HIS A 4 11.46 -2.82 6.74
C HIS A 4 10.06 -3.42 6.83
N TYR A 5 9.32 -3.31 5.75
CA TYR A 5 7.93 -3.75 5.68
C TYR A 5 7.75 -4.63 4.47
N ARG A 6 7.22 -5.83 4.70
CA ARG A 6 6.95 -6.77 3.62
C ARG A 6 5.53 -6.60 3.11
N CYS A 7 5.39 -6.57 1.79
CA CYS A 7 4.08 -6.65 1.17
C CYS A 7 3.40 -8.00 1.50
N PRO A 8 2.16 -8.01 2.00
CA PRO A 8 1.46 -9.25 2.32
C PRO A 8 1.07 -10.05 1.07
N MET A 9 1.06 -9.41 -0.11
CA MET A 9 0.67 -10.04 -1.38
C MET A 9 1.85 -10.49 -2.25
N CYS A 10 3.06 -10.00 -1.97
CA CYS A 10 4.25 -10.38 -2.75
C CYS A 10 5.49 -10.53 -1.85
N ARG A 11 6.67 -10.69 -2.46
CA ARG A 11 7.94 -10.82 -1.74
C ARG A 11 8.72 -9.50 -1.67
N LYS A 12 8.10 -8.39 -2.11
CA LYS A 12 8.71 -7.05 -2.06
C LYS A 12 8.82 -6.60 -0.61
N ILE A 13 9.99 -6.07 -0.28
CA ILE A 13 10.29 -5.47 1.01
C ILE A 13 10.61 -4.00 0.75
N CYS A 14 9.93 -3.12 1.47
CA CYS A 14 10.05 -1.67 1.35
C CYS A 14 10.57 -1.11 2.66
N ALA A 15 11.35 -0.03 2.61
CA ALA A 15 11.84 0.63 3.83
C ALA A 15 10.75 1.46 4.53
N GLU A 16 9.75 1.92 3.78
CA GLU A 16 8.66 2.77 4.30
C GLU A 16 7.29 2.28 3.82
N HIS A 17 6.26 2.50 4.64
CA HIS A 17 4.87 2.23 4.29
C HIS A 17 4.40 2.96 3.05
N LEU A 18 4.91 4.17 2.82
CA LEU A 18 4.53 5.00 1.67
C LEU A 18 5.11 4.44 0.37
N ASP A 19 6.31 3.86 0.42
CA ASP A 19 6.89 3.11 -0.71
C ASP A 19 6.09 1.83 -1.00
N LEU A 20 5.63 1.16 0.05
CA LEU A 20 4.73 0.01 -0.02
C LEU A 20 3.38 0.36 -0.66
N ALA A 21 2.81 1.50 -0.31
CA ALA A 21 1.57 2.01 -0.91
C ALA A 21 1.77 2.34 -2.41
N ARG A 22 2.90 2.95 -2.76
CA ARG A 22 3.29 3.19 -4.17
C ARG A 22 3.42 1.89 -4.94
N HIS A 23 4.07 0.89 -4.36
CA HIS A 23 4.19 -0.43 -4.94
C HIS A 23 2.82 -1.08 -5.20
N TYR A 24 1.91 -1.05 -4.21
CA TYR A 24 0.56 -1.61 -4.35
C TYR A 24 -0.24 -0.96 -5.48
N LEU A 25 -0.24 0.36 -5.56
CA LEU A 25 -0.98 1.07 -6.60
C LEU A 25 -0.29 0.96 -7.96
N GLY A 26 1.03 0.79 -8.01
CA GLY A 26 1.78 0.60 -9.25
C GLY A 26 1.68 -0.80 -9.86
N GLN A 27 1.47 -1.85 -9.05
CA GLN A 27 1.41 -3.23 -9.57
C GLN A 27 0.14 -3.51 -10.39
N THR A 28 -1.00 -2.97 -9.96
CA THR A 28 -2.30 -3.13 -10.62
C THR A 28 -2.79 -4.59 -10.80
N ASP A 29 -2.11 -5.56 -10.18
CA ASP A 29 -2.46 -6.98 -10.25
C ASP A 29 -3.79 -7.31 -9.56
N LYS A 30 -4.44 -8.40 -10.01
CA LYS A 30 -5.66 -8.92 -9.38
C LYS A 30 -5.47 -9.18 -7.89
N LYS A 31 -4.37 -9.84 -7.47
CA LYS A 31 -4.09 -10.13 -6.06
C LYS A 31 -4.06 -8.89 -5.17
N HIS A 32 -3.36 -7.83 -5.62
CA HIS A 32 -3.28 -6.57 -4.88
C HIS A 32 -4.64 -5.86 -4.83
N LYS A 33 -5.39 -5.85 -5.93
CA LYS A 33 -6.75 -5.30 -5.99
C LYS A 33 -7.74 -6.06 -5.10
N GLU A 34 -7.66 -7.39 -5.08
CA GLU A 34 -8.49 -8.23 -4.21
C GLU A 34 -8.16 -8.03 -2.74
N TRP A 35 -6.87 -7.92 -2.40
CA TRP A 35 -6.47 -7.57 -1.05
C TRP A 35 -7.04 -6.23 -0.59
N LEU A 36 -6.96 -5.20 -1.43
CA LEU A 36 -7.55 -3.89 -1.12
C LEU A 36 -9.02 -4.02 -0.78
N LYS A 37 -9.78 -4.82 -1.54
CA LYS A 37 -11.19 -5.09 -1.25
C LYS A 37 -11.39 -5.74 0.12
N THR A 38 -10.51 -6.66 0.55
CA THR A 38 -10.59 -7.24 1.91
C THR A 38 -10.40 -6.21 3.01
N GLN A 39 -9.67 -5.12 2.73
CA GLN A 39 -9.46 -4.01 3.65
C GLN A 39 -10.56 -2.93 3.54
N GLY A 40 -11.61 -3.16 2.75
CA GLY A 40 -12.65 -2.17 2.48
C GLY A 40 -12.18 -1.01 1.58
N LEU A 41 -11.01 -1.13 0.96
CA LEU A 41 -10.45 -0.13 0.04
C LEU A 41 -10.73 -0.53 -1.41
N SER A 42 -11.09 0.46 -2.23
CA SER A 42 -11.19 0.26 -3.68
C SER A 42 -9.97 0.86 -4.36
N TYR A 43 -9.29 0.07 -5.18
CA TYR A 43 -8.17 0.55 -6.01
C TYR A 43 -8.56 1.79 -6.81
N ALA A 44 -9.75 1.80 -7.43
CA ALA A 44 -10.23 2.94 -8.20
C ALA A 44 -10.44 4.18 -7.33
N ALA A 45 -10.92 4.02 -6.09
CA ALA A 45 -11.10 5.13 -5.15
C ALA A 45 -9.73 5.69 -4.69
N LEU A 46 -8.75 4.81 -4.41
CA LEU A 46 -7.41 5.22 -4.03
C LEU A 46 -6.69 5.94 -5.17
N ILE A 47 -6.78 5.44 -6.40
CA ILE A 47 -6.22 6.11 -7.58
C ILE A 47 -6.92 7.43 -7.82
N LYS A 48 -8.26 7.47 -7.73
CA LYS A 48 -9.01 8.72 -7.84
C LYS A 48 -8.51 9.73 -6.82
N ALA A 49 -8.48 9.38 -5.53
CA ALA A 49 -7.93 10.23 -4.48
C ALA A 49 -6.48 10.65 -4.77
N GLN A 50 -5.66 9.76 -5.30
CA GLN A 50 -4.27 10.06 -5.66
C GLN A 50 -4.14 11.08 -6.79
N VAL A 51 -5.01 11.04 -7.81
CA VAL A 51 -4.93 11.95 -8.97
C VAL A 51 -5.77 13.21 -8.82
N THR A 52 -6.83 13.17 -8.03
CA THR A 52 -7.75 14.30 -7.84
C THR A 52 -7.47 15.10 -6.59
N GLU A 53 -6.91 14.49 -5.54
CA GLU A 53 -6.64 15.20 -4.28
C GLU A 53 -5.17 15.56 -4.16
N PHE A 54 -4.92 16.80 -3.75
CA PHE A 54 -3.56 17.29 -3.51
C PHE A 54 -2.96 16.61 -2.28
N GLY A 55 -1.64 16.34 -2.34
CA GLY A 55 -0.90 15.82 -1.18
C GLY A 55 -0.82 14.30 -1.07
N ASN A 56 -0.97 13.54 -2.17
CA ASN A 56 -0.79 12.08 -2.19
C ASN A 56 -1.74 11.33 -1.22
N LYS A 57 -2.98 11.82 -1.08
CA LYS A 57 -3.97 11.23 -0.16
C LYS A 57 -4.24 9.76 -0.43
N GLY A 58 -4.25 9.34 -1.71
CA GLY A 58 -4.41 7.92 -2.06
C GLY A 58 -3.28 7.05 -1.51
N TYR A 59 -2.03 7.49 -1.64
CA TYR A 59 -0.90 6.79 -1.02
C TYR A 59 -0.95 6.82 0.50
N GLN A 60 -1.29 7.96 1.12
CA GLN A 60 -1.38 8.06 2.58
C GLN A 60 -2.47 7.16 3.18
N ALA A 61 -3.66 7.14 2.58
CA ALA A 61 -4.75 6.28 3.04
C ALA A 61 -4.35 4.80 2.99
N LEU A 62 -3.70 4.39 1.91
CA LEU A 62 -3.20 3.03 1.78
C LEU A 62 -2.03 2.74 2.73
N ALA A 63 -1.12 3.69 2.93
CA ALA A 63 -0.01 3.56 3.86
C ALA A 63 -0.48 3.39 5.31
N ASP A 64 -1.57 4.06 5.72
CA ASP A 64 -2.14 3.91 7.07
C ASP A 64 -2.70 2.49 7.30
N VAL A 65 -3.37 1.93 6.29
CA VAL A 65 -3.84 0.54 6.34
C VAL A 65 -2.67 -0.43 6.37
N LEU A 66 -1.68 -0.23 5.48
CA LEU A 66 -0.48 -1.05 5.44
C LEU A 66 0.30 -0.98 6.76
N LYS A 67 0.28 0.14 7.47
CA LYS A 67 0.90 0.27 8.80
C LYS A 67 0.25 -0.61 9.87
N LYS A 68 -1.02 -0.99 9.69
CA LYS A 68 -1.74 -1.88 10.60
C LYS A 68 -1.65 -3.35 10.19
N THR A 69 -1.39 -3.63 8.91
CA THR A 69 -1.48 -4.99 8.35
C THR A 69 -0.15 -5.56 7.85
N ALA A 70 0.80 -4.73 7.41
CA ALA A 70 2.06 -5.19 6.85
C ALA A 70 2.96 -5.72 7.96
N ALA A 71 3.58 -6.87 7.73
CA ALA A 71 4.54 -7.42 8.67
C ALA A 71 5.83 -6.58 8.66
N GLU A 72 6.19 -6.08 9.84
CA GLU A 72 7.52 -5.53 10.11
C GLU A 72 8.55 -6.65 9.96
N VAL A 73 9.58 -6.41 9.17
CA VAL A 73 10.72 -7.30 8.98
C VAL A 73 11.98 -6.53 9.34
N GLU A 74 12.83 -7.17 10.12
CA GLU A 74 14.20 -6.71 10.37
C GLU A 74 15.11 -7.47 9.39
N ILE A 75 15.83 -6.73 8.55
CA ILE A 75 16.83 -7.24 7.59
C ILE A 75 18.20 -6.69 7.99
#